data_AF-A0A240UHT4-F1
#
_entry.id   AF-A0A240UHT4-F1
#
_cell.length_a   1.000
_cell.length_b   1.000
_cell.length_c   1.000
_cell.angle_alpha   90.00
_cell.angle_beta   90.00
_cell.angle_gamma   90.00
#
_symmetry.space_group_name_H-M   'P 1'
#
loop_
_entity.id
_entity.type
_entity.pdbx_description
1 polymer ?
#
loop_
_entity_poly.entity_id
_entity_poly.type
_entity_poly.pdbx_seq_one_letter_code
_entity_poly.pdbx_strand_id
1 'polypeptide(L)'
;MIVDGQILVNWHMDAVIGDPGNEVVCFKWIDEEFLEFSVKLTEEGIAAGAWVGDWFYCKDGEGDDVQITLLRHVAIVPAQSEVPA
;
A
#
# COMPACT_ATOMS: atom_id res chain seq x y z
N MET A 1 -13.08 -1.87 -12.67
CA MET A 1 -12.76 -2.99 -13.58
C MET A 1 -11.52 -3.63 -12.97
N ILE A 2 -11.61 -4.86 -12.45
CA ILE A 2 -10.41 -5.58 -12.00
C ILE A 2 -9.75 -6.06 -13.29
N VAL A 3 -8.53 -5.58 -13.55
CA VAL A 3 -7.78 -5.96 -14.75
C VAL A 3 -7.12 -7.30 -14.43
N ASP A 4 -7.76 -8.39 -14.82
CA ASP A 4 -7.11 -9.70 -14.86
C ASP A 4 -5.88 -9.55 -15.78
N GLY A 5 -4.67 -9.83 -15.27
CA GLY A 5 -3.44 -9.76 -16.07
C GLY A 5 -2.27 -8.98 -15.45
N GLN A 6 -2.47 -8.23 -14.37
CA GLN A 6 -1.36 -7.55 -13.69
C GLN A 6 -0.59 -8.54 -12.80
N ILE A 7 0.68 -8.78 -13.14
CA ILE A 7 1.56 -9.65 -12.36
C ILE A 7 2.51 -8.75 -11.57
N LEU A 8 2.37 -8.73 -10.24
CA LEU A 8 3.33 -8.07 -9.36
C LEU A 8 4.71 -8.72 -9.55
N VAL A 9 5.67 -7.94 -10.02
CA VAL A 9 7.04 -8.42 -10.27
C VAL A 9 7.98 -8.08 -9.12
N ASN A 10 7.72 -6.99 -8.41
CA ASN A 10 8.55 -6.56 -7.29
C ASN A 10 7.76 -5.65 -6.34
N TRP A 11 8.13 -5.66 -5.07
CA TRP A 11 7.69 -4.67 -4.11
C TRP A 11 8.84 -4.34 -3.15
N HIS A 12 8.90 -3.08 -2.69
CA HIS A 12 9.84 -2.67 -1.67
C HIS A 12 9.18 -1.76 -0.65
N MET A 13 9.76 -1.76 0.55
CA MET A 13 9.39 -0.84 1.61
C MET A 13 10.63 -0.08 2.08
N ASP A 14 10.49 1.23 2.24
CA ASP A 14 11.50 2.06 2.86
C ASP A 14 11.22 2.22 4.36
N ALA A 15 12.24 2.67 5.09
CA ALA A 15 12.09 2.98 6.50
C ALA A 15 11.15 4.18 6.68
N VAL A 16 10.24 4.09 7.65
CA VAL A 16 9.42 5.21 8.09
C VAL A 16 10.35 6.22 8.79
N ILE A 17 10.39 7.45 8.28
CA ILE A 17 11.24 8.54 8.80
C ILE A 17 10.42 9.69 9.39
N GLY A 18 9.09 9.67 9.25
CA GLY A 18 8.20 10.73 9.75
C GLY A 18 8.07 11.91 8.79
N ASP A 19 8.50 11.75 7.53
CA ASP A 19 8.30 12.74 6.47
C ASP A 19 7.03 12.39 5.68
N PRO A 20 6.05 13.30 5.56
CA PRO A 20 4.80 13.06 4.81
C PRO A 20 5.02 12.54 3.38
N GLY A 21 6.07 13.03 2.70
CA GLY A 21 6.41 12.65 1.33
C GLY A 21 7.31 11.42 1.23
N ASN A 22 7.66 10.78 2.36
CA ASN A 22 8.46 9.57 2.35
C ASN A 22 7.71 8.43 1.63
N GLU A 23 8.32 7.87 0.60
CA GLU A 23 7.76 6.77 -0.18
C GLU A 23 7.96 5.45 0.59
N VAL A 24 6.96 5.02 1.35
CA VAL A 24 7.09 3.86 2.25
C VAL A 24 6.91 2.54 1.52
N VAL A 25 6.11 2.51 0.46
CA VAL A 25 5.79 1.28 -0.27
C VAL A 25 5.77 1.56 -1.76
N CYS A 26 6.43 0.72 -2.56
CA CYS A 26 6.30 0.76 -4.00
C CYS A 26 6.02 -0.63 -4.56
N PHE A 27 4.92 -0.73 -5.31
CA PHE A 27 4.56 -1.92 -6.07
C PHE A 27 4.96 -1.72 -7.52
N LYS A 28 5.55 -2.74 -8.13
CA LYS A 28 5.86 -2.79 -9.56
C LYS A 28 5.23 -4.01 -10.18
N TRP A 29 4.54 -3.84 -11.29
CA TRP A 29 3.90 -4.93 -12.02
C TRP A 29 4.07 -4.75 -13.52
N ILE A 30 3.83 -5.84 -14.24
CA ILE A 30 3.75 -5.87 -15.69
C ILE A 30 2.33 -6.27 -16.06
N ASP A 31 1.76 -5.64 -17.08
CA ASP A 31 0.43 -5.98 -17.62
C ASP A 31 0.50 -7.04 -18.73
N GLU A 32 -0.65 -7.34 -19.35
CA GLU A 32 -0.74 -8.31 -20.45
C GLU A 32 0.00 -7.87 -21.72
N GLU A 33 0.28 -6.57 -21.87
CA GLU A 33 0.99 -5.98 -23.01
C GLU A 33 2.51 -5.85 -22.75
N PHE A 34 3.01 -6.42 -21.64
CA PHE A 34 4.41 -6.33 -21.19
C PHE A 34 4.86 -4.91 -20.85
N LEU A 35 3.92 -4.01 -20.51
CA LEU A 35 4.24 -2.67 -20.04
C LEU A 35 4.52 -2.67 -18.53
N GLU A 36 5.58 -1.98 -18.14
CA GLU A 36 5.96 -1.82 -16.74
C GLU A 36 5.20 -0.66 -16.09
N PHE A 37 4.60 -0.94 -14.93
CA PHE A 37 3.92 0.05 -14.11
C PHE A 37 4.44 0.01 -12.69
N SER A 38 4.28 1.14 -12.00
CA SER A 38 4.52 1.21 -10.58
C SER A 38 3.58 2.17 -9.90
N VAL A 39 3.24 1.88 -8.65
CA VAL A 39 2.57 2.81 -7.74
C VAL A 39 3.42 2.96 -6.50
N LYS A 40 3.52 4.19 -5.99
CA LYS A 40 4.25 4.51 -4.77
C LYS A 40 3.32 5.12 -3.76
N LEU A 41 3.36 4.62 -2.53
CA LEU A 41 2.55 5.11 -1.44
C LEU A 41 3.43 5.85 -0.44
N THR A 42 2.98 7.03 -0.02
CA THR A 42 3.68 7.83 0.96
C THR A 42 3.21 7.54 2.39
N GLU A 43 3.97 7.97 3.39
CA GLU A 43 3.55 7.93 4.80
C GLU A 43 2.19 8.62 4.98
N GLU A 44 2.02 9.81 4.42
CA GLU A 44 0.77 10.57 4.52
C GLU A 44 -0.38 9.87 3.80
N GLY A 45 -0.14 9.35 2.59
CA GLY A 45 -1.15 8.63 1.83
C GLY A 45 -1.69 7.41 2.58
N ILE A 46 -0.78 6.60 3.15
CA ILE A 46 -1.15 5.43 3.97
C ILE A 46 -1.87 5.85 5.24
N ALA A 47 -1.39 6.87 5.95
CA ALA A 47 -1.99 7.34 7.21
C ALA A 47 -3.40 7.91 7.04
N ALA A 48 -3.67 8.57 5.90
CA ALA A 48 -4.98 9.08 5.54
C ALA A 48 -5.91 8.02 4.92
N GLY A 49 -5.36 6.86 4.57
CA GLY A 49 -6.10 5.78 3.92
C GLY A 49 -7.09 5.08 4.84
N ALA A 50 -8.03 4.37 4.24
CA ALA A 50 -9.08 3.66 4.96
C ALA A 50 -9.42 2.32 4.31
N TRP A 51 -9.74 1.35 5.17
CA TRP A 51 -10.35 0.10 4.74
C TRP A 51 -11.85 0.28 4.51
N VAL A 52 -12.34 -0.16 3.35
CA VAL A 52 -13.77 -0.24 3.03
C VAL A 52 -14.06 -1.64 2.49
N GLY A 53 -14.61 -2.50 3.36
CA GLY A 53 -14.70 -3.94 3.06
C GLY A 53 -13.31 -4.57 2.99
N ASP A 54 -13.02 -5.28 1.90
CA ASP A 54 -11.76 -5.98 1.66
C ASP A 54 -10.70 -5.13 0.92
N TRP A 55 -10.99 -3.84 0.70
CA TRP A 55 -10.14 -2.95 -0.07
C TRP A 55 -9.58 -1.84 0.80
N PHE A 56 -8.32 -1.50 0.56
CA PHE A 56 -7.68 -0.33 1.15
C PHE A 56 -7.65 0.80 0.14
N TYR A 57 -8.16 1.96 0.51
CA TYR A 57 -8.18 3.16 -0.33
C TYR A 57 -7.23 4.20 0.25
N CYS A 58 -6.39 4.78 -0.59
CA CYS A 58 -5.48 5.85 -0.19
C CYS A 58 -5.08 6.74 -1.38
N LYS A 59 -4.26 7.75 -1.10
CA LYS A 59 -3.59 8.57 -2.12
C LYS A 59 -2.18 8.03 -2.37
N ASP A 60 -1.78 7.96 -3.62
CA ASP A 60 -0.39 7.65 -3.98
C ASP A 60 0.51 8.90 -3.88
N GLY A 61 1.80 8.75 -4.22
CA GLY A 61 2.77 9.84 -4.20
C GLY A 61 2.51 10.96 -5.21
N GLU A 62 1.63 10.75 -6.19
CA GLU A 62 1.23 11.76 -7.17
C GLU A 62 -0.08 12.46 -6.77
N GLY A 63 -0.76 11.96 -5.74
CA GLY A 63 -2.05 12.48 -5.26
C GLY A 63 -3.27 11.84 -5.92
N ASP A 64 -3.07 10.73 -6.62
CA ASP A 64 -4.14 9.98 -7.27
C ASP A 64 -4.79 9.00 -6.30
N ASP A 65 -6.11 8.80 -6.47
CA ASP A 65 -6.85 7.80 -5.68
C ASP A 65 -6.49 6.39 -6.14
N VAL A 66 -5.99 5.59 -5.21
CA VAL A 66 -5.64 4.20 -5.47
C VAL A 66 -6.44 3.25 -4.59
N GLN A 67 -6.87 2.14 -5.19
CA GLN A 67 -7.54 1.04 -4.52
C GLN A 67 -6.60 -0.16 -4.50
N ILE A 68 -6.29 -0.65 -3.31
CA ILE A 68 -5.40 -1.78 -3.09
C ILE A 68 -6.19 -2.98 -2.59
N THR A 69 -5.90 -4.11 -3.21
CA THR A 69 -6.46 -5.42 -2.89
C THR A 69 -5.36 -6.31 -2.40
N LEU A 70 -5.52 -6.86 -1.21
CA LEU A 70 -4.62 -7.89 -0.73
C LEU A 70 -5.29 -9.25 -0.95
N LEU A 71 -4.60 -10.16 -1.64
CA LEU A 71 -5.04 -11.55 -1.77
C LEU A 71 -5.28 -12.21 -0.40
N ARG A 72 -4.50 -11.78 0.61
CA ARG A 72 -4.68 -12.15 2.01
C ARG A 72 -4.27 -10.99 2.90
N HIS A 73 -5.17 -10.55 3.77
CA HIS A 73 -4.89 -9.56 4.81
C HIS A 73 -4.81 -10.26 6.17
N VAL A 74 -3.75 -10.01 6.93
CA VAL A 74 -3.60 -10.42 8.33
C VAL A 74 -3.23 -9.18 9.13
N ALA A 75 -4.20 -8.59 9.82
CA ALA A 75 -3.94 -7.48 10.72
C ALA A 75 -3.14 -7.99 11.93
N ILE A 76 -1.96 -7.42 12.15
CA ILE A 76 -1.18 -7.66 13.35
C ILE A 76 -1.59 -6.61 14.38
N VAL A 77 -2.32 -7.04 15.41
CA VAL A 77 -2.63 -6.18 16.55
C VAL A 77 -1.43 -6.25 17.50
N PRO A 78 -0.81 -5.11 17.87
CA PRO A 78 0.23 -5.12 18.90
C PRO A 78 -0.32 -5.80 20.16
N ALA A 79 0.44 -6.74 20.73
CA ALA A 79 0.09 -7.27 22.04
C ALA A 79 -0.02 -6.08 23.01
N GLN A 80 -1.13 -5.99 23.75
CA GLN A 80 -1.25 -5.00 24.81
C GLN A 80 -0.10 -5.27 25.79
N SER A 81 0.90 -4.39 25.83
CA SER A 81 1.79 -4.35 26.98
C SER A 81 0.92 -4.01 28.18
N GLU A 82 0.67 -4.97 29.06
CA GLU A 82 0.15 -4.71 30.39
C GLU A 82 1.12 -3.73 31.06
N VAL A 83 0.76 -2.44 31.07
CA VAL A 83 1.47 -1.45 31.88
C VAL A 83 1.10 -1.78 33.33
N PRO A 84 2.06 -2.19 34.19
CA PRO A 84 1.76 -2.36 35.61
C PRO A 84 1.39 -0.98 36.19
N ALA A 85 0.29 -0.95 36.93
CA ALA A 85 -0.18 0.22 37.66
C ALA A 85 0.81 0.71 38.72
#